data_AF-A0A2V7KKH3-F1
#
_entry.id   AF-A0A2V7KKH3-F1
#
_cell.length_a   1.000
_cell.length_b   1.000
_cell.length_c   1.000
_cell.angle_alpha   90.00
_cell.angle_beta   90.00
_cell.angle_gamma   90.00
#
_symmetry.space_group_name_H-M   'P 1'
#
loop_
_entity.id
_entity.type
_entity.pdbx_description
1 polymer ?
#
loop_
_entity_poly.entity_id
_entity_poly.type
_entity_poly.pdbx_seq_one_letter_code
_entity_poly.pdbx_strand_id
1 'polypeptide(L)' 'MARGVIPEFRGRGIDATLYHRVWENSVKHGMPSGEAGWILEDNALMNKAATQLGFRVSKTYRVYDKPL' A
#
# COMPACT_ATOMS: atom_id res chain seq x y z
N MET A 1 -11.06 -4.91 -1.72
CA MET A 1 -10.59 -4.47 -3.06
C MET A 1 -9.84 -3.14 -2.94
N ALA A 2 -8.50 -3.11 -3.02
CA ALA A 2 -7.82 -1.88 -3.39
C ALA A 2 -7.69 -1.84 -4.91
N ARG A 3 -8.30 -0.84 -5.51
CA ARG A 3 -8.40 -0.66 -6.97
C ARG A 3 -7.37 0.38 -7.44
N GLY A 4 -6.10 0.19 -7.12
CA GLY A 4 -5.03 1.08 -7.57
C GLY A 4 -4.75 1.00 -9.08
N VAL A 5 -5.18 -0.09 -9.71
CA VAL A 5 -5.11 -0.30 -11.16
C VAL A 5 -6.47 -0.79 -11.66
N ILE A 6 -6.93 -0.21 -12.76
CA ILE A 6 -8.18 -0.60 -13.43
C ILE A 6 -8.10 -2.07 -13.90
N PRO A 7 -9.22 -2.83 -13.86
CA PRO A 7 -9.23 -4.29 -14.05
C PRO A 7 -8.45 -4.79 -15.26
N GLU A 8 -8.53 -4.08 -16.38
CA GLU A 8 -7.97 -4.42 -17.69
C GLU A 8 -6.42 -4.47 -17.68
N PHE A 9 -5.81 -3.78 -16.71
CA PHE A 9 -4.37 -3.59 -16.61
C PHE A 9 -3.75 -4.23 -15.35
N ARG A 10 -4.54 -4.95 -14.55
CA ARG A 10 -4.02 -5.65 -13.35
C ARG A 10 -3.09 -6.81 -13.73
N GLY A 11 -2.19 -7.16 -12.81
CA GLY A 11 -1.24 -8.27 -13.00
C GLY A 11 -0.09 -7.98 -13.97
N ARG A 12 0.02 -6.73 -14.46
CA ARG A 12 1.08 -6.30 -15.39
C ARG A 12 2.24 -5.56 -14.70
N GLY A 13 2.28 -5.52 -13.37
CA GLY A 13 3.35 -4.85 -12.59
C GLY A 13 3.29 -3.31 -12.58
N ILE A 14 2.17 -2.71 -13.00
CA ILE A 14 1.99 -1.25 -13.03
C ILE A 14 2.01 -0.66 -11.62
N ASP A 15 1.36 -1.34 -10.68
CA ASP A 15 1.38 -1.03 -9.25
C ASP A 15 2.80 -1.04 -8.68
N ALA A 16 3.59 -2.08 -8.96
CA ALA A 16 4.99 -2.16 -8.54
C ALA A 16 5.82 -0.97 -9.07
N THR A 17 5.60 -0.57 -10.31
CA THR A 17 6.28 0.59 -10.92
C THR A 17 5.91 1.89 -10.22
N LEU A 18 4.63 2.07 -9.86
CA LEU A 18 4.18 3.22 -9.09
C LEU A 18 4.84 3.28 -7.71
N TYR A 19 4.90 2.17 -6.98
CA TYR A 19 5.56 2.11 -5.68
C TYR A 19 7.06 2.40 -5.77
N HIS A 20 7.74 1.85 -6.78
CA HIS A 20 9.16 2.12 -7.03
C HIS A 20 9.42 3.60 -7.28
N ARG A 21 8.61 4.24 -8.13
CA ARG A 21 8.77 5.66 -8.43
C ARG A 21 8.54 6.55 -7.21
N VAL A 22 7.56 6.21 -6.37
CA VAL A 22 7.34 6.89 -5.09
C VAL A 22 8.57 6.74 -4.19
N TRP A 23 9.11 5.53 -4.07
CA TRP A 23 10.30 5.26 -3.27
C TRP A 23 11.53 6.06 -3.73
N GLU A 24 11.85 6.02 -5.04
CA GLU A 24 12.96 6.80 -5.62
C GLU A 24 12.84 8.29 -5.28
N ASN A 25 11.63 8.85 -5.45
CA ASN A 25 11.37 10.24 -5.16
C ASN A 25 11.51 10.55 -3.67
N SER A 26 11.00 9.69 -2.78
CA SER A 26 11.11 9.87 -1.34
C SER A 26 12.58 9.89 -0.89
N VAL A 27 13.38 8.92 -1.34
CA VAL A 27 14.82 8.86 -1.05
C VAL A 27 15.53 10.12 -1.57
N LYS A 28 15.25 10.55 -2.80
CA LYS A 28 15.82 11.76 -3.40
C LYS A 28 15.55 13.03 -2.57
N HIS A 29 14.43 13.08 -1.86
CA HIS A 29 14.04 14.23 -1.04
C HIS A 29 14.35 14.03 0.46
N GLY A 30 15.23 13.08 0.81
CA GLY A 30 15.67 12.88 2.19
C GLY A 30 14.66 12.15 3.08
N MET A 31 13.70 11.42 2.49
CA MET A 31 12.72 10.59 3.19
C MET A 31 12.98 9.10 2.88
N PRO A 32 14.00 8.47 3.48
CA PRO A 32 14.39 7.08 3.17
C PRO A 32 13.49 6.04 3.85
N SER A 33 12.37 6.46 4.44
CA SER A 33 11.40 5.60 5.09
C SER A 33 9.99 6.12 4.84
N GLY A 34 9.01 5.23 4.97
CA GLY A 34 7.62 5.57 4.80
C GLY A 34 6.72 4.50 5.39
N GLU A 35 5.44 4.82 5.50
CA GLU A 35 4.40 3.92 5.96
C GLU A 35 3.38 3.72 4.84
N ALA A 36 2.93 2.48 4.64
CA ALA A 36 1.75 2.17 3.86
C ALA A 36 0.56 2.03 4.82
N GLY A 37 -0.17 3.13 5.03
CA GLY A 37 -1.32 3.19 5.94
C GLY A 37 -2.62 2.68 5.31
N TRP A 38 -3.61 2.39 6.16
CA TRP A 38 -5.02 2.15 5.78
C TRP A 38 -5.27 0.97 4.82
N ILE A 39 -4.44 -0.07 4.88
CA ILE A 39 -4.71 -1.32 4.17
C ILE A 39 -5.72 -2.14 4.99
N LEU A 40 -6.87 -2.46 4.39
CA LEU A 40 -7.86 -3.34 5.02
C LEU A 40 -7.28 -4.74 5.23
N GLU A 41 -7.58 -5.33 6.39
CA GLU A 41 -7.07 -6.65 6.81
C GLU A 41 -7.47 -7.78 5.82
N ASP A 42 -8.65 -7.66 5.21
CA ASP A 42 -9.18 -8.63 4.23
C ASP A 42 -8.67 -8.42 2.79
N ASN A 43 -7.86 -7.39 2.56
CA ASN A 43 -7.35 -7.05 1.24
C ASN A 43 -6.07 -7.82 0.94
N ALA A 44 -6.19 -9.12 0.72
CA ALA A 44 -5.07 -10.04 0.49
C ALA A 44 -4.08 -9.56 -0.59
N LEU A 45 -4.56 -8.91 -1.66
CA LEU A 45 -3.71 -8.39 -2.73
C LEU A 45 -2.77 -7.26 -2.24
N MET A 46 -3.28 -6.30 -1.46
CA MET A 46 -2.44 -5.22 -0.92
C MET A 46 -1.54 -5.68 0.20
N ASN A 47 -2.02 -6.56 1.07
CA ASN A 47 -1.18 -7.14 2.12
C ASN A 47 0.00 -7.93 1.51
N LYS A 48 -0.24 -8.67 0.41
CA LYS A 48 0.81 -9.33 -0.35
C LYS A 48 1.77 -8.33 -1.01
N ALA A 49 1.26 -7.27 -1.64
CA ALA A 49 2.11 -6.25 -2.25
C ALA A 49 3.01 -5.54 -1.21
N ALA A 50 2.45 -5.14 -0.07
CA ALA A 50 3.19 -4.50 1.01
C ALA A 50 4.34 -5.39 1.54
N THR A 51 4.06 -6.67 1.79
CA THR A 51 5.09 -7.62 2.24
C THR A 51 6.16 -7.88 1.19
N GLN A 52 5.80 -7.97 -0.09
CA GLN A 52 6.75 -8.10 -1.20
C GLN A 52 7.66 -6.87 -1.37
N LEU A 53 7.16 -5.68 -1.03
CA LEU A 53 7.94 -4.42 -1.00
C LEU A 53 8.79 -4.26 0.27
N GLY A 54 8.76 -5.24 1.19
CA GLY A 54 9.56 -5.23 2.42
C GLY A 54 8.91 -4.51 3.60
N PHE A 55 7.65 -4.07 3.50
CA PHE A 55 6.93 -3.50 4.63
C PHE A 55 6.59 -4.57 5.67
N ARG A 56 6.45 -4.11 6.92
CA ARG A 56 6.05 -4.93 8.06
C ARG A 56 4.84 -4.29 8.71
N VAL A 57 3.92 -5.10 9.23
CA VAL A 57 2.75 -4.60 9.95
C VAL A 57 3.23 -3.89 11.22
N SER A 58 3.01 -2.57 11.27
CA SER A 58 3.33 -1.73 12.44
C SER A 58 2.18 -1.69 13.43
N LYS A 59 0.95 -1.49 12.93
CA LYS A 59 -0.26 -1.30 13.74
C LYS A 59 -1.49 -1.91 13.04
N THR A 60 -2.42 -2.42 13.83
CA THR A 60 -3.76 -2.82 13.38
C THR A 60 -4.80 -1.96 14.06
N TYR A 61 -5.65 -1.32 13.27
CA TYR A 61 -6.71 -0.42 13.75
C TYR A 61 -8.08 -1.08 13.61
N ARG A 62 -8.97 -0.83 14.57
CA ARG A 62 -10.40 -1.15 14.47
C ARG A 62 -11.18 0.15 14.56
N VAL A 63 -11.96 0.43 13.52
CA VAL A 63 -12.75 1.66 13.42
C VAL A 63 -14.18 1.32 13.84
N TYR A 64 -14.70 2.06 14.81
CA TYR A 64 -16.07 1.94 15.30
C TYR A 64 -16.79 3.24 15.01
N ASP A 65 -18.08 3.14 14.70
CA ASP A 65 -18.97 4.29 14.55
C ASP A 65 -20.08 4.20 15.60
N LYS A 66 -20.54 5.35 16.09
CA LYS A 66 -21.66 5.45 17.03
C LYS A 66 -22.56 6.60 16.56
N PRO A 67 -23.87 6.37 16.40
CA PRO A 67 -24.81 7.46 16.17
C PRO A 67 -24.75 8.43 17.36
N LEU A 68 -24.69 9.72 17.05
CA LEU A 68 -24.70 10.81 18.04
C LEU A 68 -26.01 10.85 18.82
#